data_AF-A0A1B4VAY6-F1
#
_entry.id   AF-A0A1B4VAY6-F1
#
_cell.length_a   1.000
_cell.length_b   1.000
_cell.length_c   1.000
_cell.angle_alpha   90.00
_cell.angle_beta   90.00
_cell.angle_gamma   90.00
#
_symmetry.space_group_name_H-M   'P 1'
#
loop_
_entity.id
_entity.type
_entity.pdbx_description
1 polymer ?
#
loop_
_entity_poly.entity_id
_entity_poly.type
_entity_poly.pdbx_seq_one_letter_code
_entity_poly.pdbx_strand_id
1 'polypeptide(L)' 'MVHCEVIRFEEWSDKGSVTPAIVKKGINNWLEQHRPARLLHVAQSEGAVFIPDGPTERGTVSRSLTITIWYEDGA' A
#
# COMPACT_ATOMS: atom_id res chain seq x y z
N MET A 1 11.79 -12.59 -16.22
CA MET A 1 12.17 -11.17 -16.05
C MET A 1 11.66 -10.75 -14.68
N VAL A 2 12.42 -9.95 -13.92
CA VAL A 2 11.97 -9.48 -12.60
C VAL A 2 11.24 -8.16 -12.77
N HIS A 3 10.02 -8.08 -12.24
CA HIS A 3 9.15 -6.92 -12.25
C HIS A 3 9.01 -6.36 -10.84
N CYS A 4 8.75 -5.06 -10.77
CA CYS A 4 8.49 -4.33 -9.53
C CYS A 4 7.22 -3.51 -9.71
N GLU A 5 6.25 -3.71 -8.83
CA GLU A 5 5.00 -2.95 -8.82
C GLU A 5 4.76 -2.30 -7.46
N VAL A 6 4.19 -1.11 -7.47
CA VAL A 6 3.88 -0.33 -6.27
C VAL A 6 2.36 -0.17 -6.16
N ILE A 7 1.79 -0.73 -5.10
CA ILE A 7 0.38 -0.58 -4.75
C ILE A 7 0.27 0.51 -3.69
N ARG A 8 -0.41 1.61 -4.02
CA ARG A 8 -0.69 2.70 -3.07
C ARG A 8 -2.12 2.61 -2.56
N PHE A 9 -2.28 2.86 -1.27
CA PHE A 9 -3.56 3.02 -0.63
C PHE A 9 -3.63 4.44 -0.06
N GLU A 10 -4.42 5.31 -0.70
CA GLU A 10 -4.41 6.76 -0.45
C GLU A 10 -5.45 7.25 0.56
N GLU A 11 -6.42 6.42 0.96
CA GLU A 11 -7.52 6.88 1.82
C GLU A 11 -7.97 5.80 2.79
N TRP A 12 -7.35 5.73 3.96
CA TRP A 12 -7.82 4.89 5.07
C TRP A 12 -8.34 5.78 6.19
N SER A 13 -9.66 5.71 6.37
CA SER A 13 -10.49 6.65 7.14
C SER A 13 -10.03 6.96 8.56
N ASP A 14 -10.54 8.09 9.08
CA ASP A 14 -10.28 8.79 10.36
C ASP A 14 -10.28 7.97 11.67
N LYS A 15 -10.40 6.63 11.59
CA LYS A 15 -10.31 5.69 12.72
C LYS A 15 -9.19 4.65 12.54
N GLY A 16 -8.35 4.80 11.50
CA GLY A 16 -7.55 3.75 10.86
C GLY A 16 -6.12 3.54 11.38
N SER A 17 -5.86 2.30 11.79
CA SER A 17 -4.52 1.71 11.77
C SER A 17 -4.41 0.77 10.57
N VAL A 18 -3.26 0.78 9.90
CA VAL A 18 -2.90 -0.27 8.95
C VAL A 18 -2.92 -1.59 9.70
N THR A 19 -3.87 -2.47 9.38
CA THR A 19 -3.86 -3.82 9.95
C THR A 19 -3.15 -4.77 8.99
N PRO A 20 -2.40 -5.76 9.51
CA PRO A 20 -1.82 -6.82 8.68
C PRO A 20 -2.86 -7.51 7.76
N ALA A 21 -4.13 -7.51 8.15
CA ALA A 21 -5.23 -8.06 7.35
C ALA A 21 -5.48 -7.27 6.05
N ILE A 22 -5.41 -5.94 6.08
CA ILE A 22 -5.61 -5.10 4.87
C ILE A 22 -4.44 -5.31 3.90
N VAL A 23 -3.21 -5.34 4.43
CA VAL A 23 -2.00 -5.61 3.64
C VAL A 23 -2.12 -6.97 2.94
N LYS A 24 -2.49 -8.01 3.70
CA LYS A 24 -2.69 -9.36 3.15
C LYS A 24 -3.77 -9.40 2.08
N LYS A 25 -4.89 -8.70 2.27
CA LYS A 25 -5.97 -8.61 1.28
C LYS A 25 -5.48 -7.93 -0.01
N GLY A 26 -4.73 -6.84 0.10
CA GLY A 26 -4.13 -6.14 -1.05
C GLY A 26 -3.21 -7.04 -1.87
N ILE A 27 -2.29 -7.75 -1.20
CA ILE A 27 -1.36 -8.69 -1.85
C ILE A 27 -2.13 -9.85 -2.51
N ASN A 28 -3.15 -10.41 -1.84
CA ASN A 28 -3.95 -11.49 -2.42
C ASN A 28 -4.70 -11.06 -3.69
N ASN A 29 -5.33 -9.89 -3.66
CA ASN A 29 -6.00 -9.33 -4.84
C ASN A 29 -5.00 -9.12 -6.00
N TRP A 30 -3.80 -8.62 -5.69
CA TRP A 30 -2.75 -8.44 -6.68
C TRP A 30 -2.30 -9.79 -7.27
N LEU A 31 -2.09 -10.80 -6.42
CA LEU A 31 -1.72 -12.16 -6.84
C LEU A 31 -2.77 -12.79 -7.75
N GLU A 32 -4.06 -12.58 -7.51
CA GLU A 32 -5.14 -13.09 -8.36
C GLU A 32 -5.12 -12.48 -9.77
N GLN A 33 -4.78 -11.19 -9.88
CA GLN A 33 -4.72 -10.48 -11.15
C GLN A 33 -3.49 -10.83 -11.99
N HIS A 34 -2.39 -11.23 -11.35
CA HIS A 34 -1.11 -11.44 -12.01
C HIS A 34 -0.75 -12.93 -12.17
N ARG A 35 -1.68 -13.87 -11.98
CA ARG A 35 -1.37 -15.29 -12.21
C ARG A 35 -1.14 -15.59 -13.69
N PRO A 36 -0.14 -16.43 -14.04
CA PRO A 36 0.86 -17.00 -13.14
C PRO A 36 1.96 -15.98 -12.86
N ALA A 37 2.17 -15.60 -11.60
CA ALA A 37 3.32 -14.79 -11.18
C ALA A 37 3.95 -15.43 -9.94
N ARG A 38 5.29 -15.47 -9.91
CA ARG A 38 6.06 -15.92 -8.75
C ARG A 38 6.47 -14.70 -7.93
N LEU A 39 5.89 -14.57 -6.74
CA LEU A 39 6.27 -13.54 -5.78
C LEU A 39 7.71 -13.78 -5.29
N LEU A 40 8.57 -12.77 -5.39
CA LEU A 40 9.95 -12.81 -4.90
C LEU A 40 10.10 -12.10 -3.56
N HIS A 41 9.58 -10.88 -3.46
CA HIS A 41 9.71 -10.04 -2.27
C HIS A 41 8.53 -9.10 -2.13
N VAL A 42 8.22 -8.69 -0.89
CA VAL A 42 7.22 -7.69 -0.56
C VAL A 42 7.75 -6.78 0.53
N ALA A 43 7.66 -5.47 0.32
CA ALA A 43 8.00 -4.45 1.30
C ALA A 43 6.81 -3.53 1.55
N GLN A 44 6.67 -3.06 2.78
CA GLN A 44 5.62 -2.12 3.19
C GLN A 44 6.26 -0.83 3.70
N SER A 45 5.67 0.31 3.33
CA SER A 45 6.06 1.63 3.82
C SER A 45 4.80 2.41 4.18
N GLU A 46 4.77 2.91 5.42
CA GLU A 46 3.71 3.79 5.91
C GLU A 46 4.17 5.24 5.77
N GLY A 47 3.29 6.10 5.24
CA GLY A 47 3.49 7.53 5.13
C GLY A 47 2.40 8.28 5.88
N ALA A 48 2.75 9.43 6.45
CA ALA A 48 1.78 10.37 7.00
C ALA A 48 2.13 11.77 6.52
N VAL A 49 1.14 12.48 5.97
CA VAL A 49 1.24 13.88 5.57
C VAL A 49 0.26 14.67 6.40
N PHE A 50 0.76 15.67 7.12
CA PHE A 50 -0.08 16.63 7.80
C PHE A 50 -0.52 17.71 6.81
N ILE A 51 -1.83 17.85 6.63
CA ILE A 51 -2.45 18.86 5.77
C ILE A 51 -3.08 19.90 6.69
N PRO A 52 -2.45 21.08 6.89
CA PRO A 52 -3.02 22.14 7.71
C PRO A 52 -4.29 22.71 7.08
N ASP A 53 -5.36 22.88 7.86
CA ASP A 53 -6.65 23.43 7.40
C ASP A 53 -6.67 24.97 7.39
N GLY A 54 -5.50 25.61 7.50
CA GLY A 54 -5.34 27.07 7.56
C GLY A 54 -4.21 27.50 8.49
N PRO A 55 -4.18 28.77 8.93
CA PRO A 55 -3.14 29.32 9.80
C PRO A 55 -3.24 28.86 11.27
N THR A 56 -4.22 28.02 11.61
CA THR A 56 -4.42 27.48 12.96
C THR A 56 -3.80 26.08 13.06
N GLU A 57 -3.39 25.65 14.26
CA GLU A 57 -2.77 24.33 14.53
C GLU A 57 -3.73 23.13 14.34
N ARG A 58 -4.82 23.29 13.59
CA ARG A 58 -5.74 22.21 13.20
C ARG A 58 -5.44 21.80 11.77
N GLY A 59 -5.40 20.50 11.54
CA GLY A 59 -5.14 19.94 10.21
C GLY A 59 -5.55 18.48 10.14
N THR A 60 -5.78 18.03 8.92
CA THR A 60 -6.09 16.64 8.60
C THR A 60 -4.78 15.86 8.45
N VAL A 61 -4.67 14.72 9.11
CA VAL A 61 -3.55 13.79 8.86
C VAL A 61 -3.98 12.81 7.79
N SER A 62 -3.42 12.94 6.59
CA SER A 62 -3.55 11.92 5.55
C SER A 62 -2.51 10.83 5.81
N ARG A 63 -2.96 9.58 6.00
CA ARG A 63 -2.09 8.41 6.12
C ARG A 63 -2.17 7.59 4.84
N SER A 64 -1.02 7.17 4.33
CA SER A 64 -0.93 6.31 3.17
C SER A 64 -0.16 5.03 3.50
N LEU A 65 -0.57 3.92 2.89
CA LEU A 65 0.24 2.70 2.85
C LEU A 65 0.72 2.48 1.42
N THR A 66 2.01 2.20 1.30
CA THR A 66 2.61 1.73 0.06
C THR A 66 3.09 0.29 0.23
N ILE A 67 2.67 -0.61 -0.65
CA ILE A 67 3.18 -1.97 -0.76
C ILE A 67 3.99 -2.05 -2.05
N THR A 68 5.24 -2.47 -1.96
CA THR A 68 6.09 -2.76 -3.12
C THR A 68 6.20 -4.26 -3.28
N ILE A 69 5.90 -4.77 -4.47
CA ILE A 69 5.93 -6.19 -4.80
C ILE A 69 6.98 -6.41 -5.90
N TRP A 70 7.88 -7.35 -5.66
CA TRP A 70 8.80 -7.86 -6.67
C TRP A 70 8.37 -9.26 -7.06
N TYR A 71 8.27 -9.52 -8.35
CA TYR A 71 7.78 -10.79 -8.87
C TYR A 71 8.45 -11.17 -10.20
N GLU A 72 8.31 -12.42 -10.61
CA GLU A 72 8.62 -12.89 -11.95
C GLU A 72 7.32 -13.35 -12.62
N ASP A 73 7.15 -13.02 -13.89
CA ASP A 73 6.11 -13.62 -14.70
C ASP A 73 6.31 -15.16 -14.70
N GLY A 74 5.26 -15.87 -14.36
CA GLY A 74 5.19 -17.31 -14.55
C GLY A 74 5.01 -17.63 -16.03
N ALA A 75 5.71 -18.66 -16.49
CA ALA A 75 5.54 -19.21 -17.83
C ALA A 75 4.18 -19.92 -17.99
#